data_AF-A0A182X3H1-F1
#
_entry.id   AF-A0A182X3H1-F1
#
_cell.length_a   1.000
_cell.length_b   1.000
_cell.length_c   1.000
_cell.angle_alpha   90.00
_cell.angle_beta   90.00
_cell.angle_gamma   90.00
#
_symmetry.space_group_name_H-M   'P 1'
#
loop_
_entity.id
_entity.type
_entity.pdbx_description
1 polymer ?
#
loop_
_entity_poly.entity_id
_entity_poly.type
_entity_poly.pdbx_seq_one_letter_code
_entity_poly.pdbx_strand_id
1 'polypeptide(L)'
;MGGVDTTRWKPRRTKGTVIYKTRNQFAWAVIAAGTAIFATYYTVVSYVGGDGLKERLRRDFFEKTEEEVDRRNLMRFSLVAPKRGDTIRKLLEEEKDDQTKK
;
A
#
# COMPACT_ATOMS: atom_id res chain seq x y z
N MET A 1 -7.41 -0.21 -42.43
CA MET A 1 -7.64 1.04 -41.66
C MET A 1 -7.37 2.21 -42.59
N GLY A 2 -8.42 2.79 -43.18
CA GLY A 2 -8.29 3.86 -44.18
C GLY A 2 -7.82 5.16 -43.51
N GLY A 3 -6.69 5.69 -43.97
CA GLY A 3 -6.14 6.95 -43.49
C GLY A 3 -6.90 8.13 -44.11
N VAL A 4 -7.34 9.06 -43.26
CA VAL A 4 -7.97 10.32 -43.70
C VAL A 4 -6.88 11.19 -44.34
N ASP A 5 -7.14 11.72 -45.54
CA ASP A 5 -6.22 12.66 -46.21
C ASP A 5 -6.15 13.98 -45.43
N THR A 6 -4.98 14.22 -44.81
CA THR A 6 -4.72 15.38 -43.95
C THR A 6 -4.08 16.56 -44.70
N THR A 7 -3.80 16.43 -45.99
CA THR A 7 -3.09 17.46 -46.79
C THR A 7 -3.84 18.79 -46.88
N ARG A 8 -5.19 18.76 -46.81
CA ARG A 8 -6.05 19.95 -46.85
C ARG A 8 -6.47 20.48 -45.48
N TRP A 9 -6.02 19.86 -44.38
CA TRP A 9 -6.41 20.32 -43.06
C TRP A 9 -5.74 21.64 -42.72
N LYS A 10 -6.56 22.60 -42.26
CA LYS A 10 -6.07 23.88 -41.75
C LYS A 10 -5.02 23.61 -40.66
N PRO A 11 -3.78 24.10 -40.79
CA PRO A 11 -2.76 23.87 -39.79
C PRO A 11 -3.20 24.51 -38.47
N ARG A 12 -3.47 23.68 -37.46
CA ARG A 12 -3.77 24.16 -36.11
C ARG A 12 -2.49 24.68 -35.50
N ARG A 13 -2.21 25.98 -35.67
CA ARG A 13 -1.11 26.66 -34.97
C ARG A 13 -1.45 26.75 -33.49
N THR A 14 -1.15 25.70 -32.75
CA THR A 14 -1.28 25.66 -31.28
C THR A 14 -0.08 26.33 -30.59
N LYS A 15 1.06 26.44 -31.30
CA LYS A 15 2.28 27.12 -30.85
C LYS A 15 1.97 28.57 -30.44
N GLY A 16 2.34 28.95 -29.22
CA GLY A 16 2.12 30.30 -28.66
C GLY A 16 0.95 30.41 -27.69
N THR A 17 0.04 29.43 -27.67
CA THR A 17 -1.06 29.40 -26.69
C THR A 17 -0.56 28.93 -25.32
N VAL A 18 -1.26 29.37 -24.26
CA VAL A 18 -0.99 28.90 -22.88
C VAL A 18 -1.10 27.37 -22.80
N ILE A 19 -2.14 26.80 -23.43
CA ILE A 19 -2.39 25.35 -23.49
C ILE A 19 -1.19 24.60 -24.10
N TYR A 20 -0.57 25.13 -25.15
CA TYR A 20 0.61 24.51 -25.75
C TYR A 20 1.83 24.54 -24.83
N LYS A 21 1.96 25.56 -23.97
CA LYS A 21 3.03 25.63 -22.96
C LYS A 21 2.77 24.68 -21.78
N THR A 22 1.52 24.52 -21.37
CA THR A 22 1.15 23.74 -20.18
C THR A 22 0.84 22.27 -20.45
N ARG A 23 0.67 21.86 -21.71
CA ARG A 23 0.26 20.48 -22.09
C ARG A 23 1.03 19.33 -21.44
N ASN A 24 2.31 19.52 -21.14
CA ASN A 24 3.17 18.47 -20.59
C ASN A 24 3.42 18.66 -19.08
N GLN A 25 2.93 19.73 -18.46
CA GLN A 25 3.20 20.02 -17.05
C GLN A 25 2.66 18.93 -16.13
N PHE A 26 1.48 18.37 -16.44
CA PHE A 26 0.94 17.23 -15.69
C PHE A 26 1.86 16.01 -15.78
N ALA A 27 2.31 15.65 -16.99
CA ALA A 27 3.24 14.54 -17.18
C ALA A 27 4.56 14.78 -16.42
N TRP A 28 5.12 15.99 -16.48
CA TRP A 28 6.30 16.36 -15.70
C TRP A 28 6.08 16.28 -14.19
N ALA A 29 4.90 16.67 -13.70
CA ALA A 29 4.56 16.56 -12.28
C ALA A 29 4.47 15.10 -11.82
N VAL A 30 3.83 14.22 -12.61
CA VAL A 30 3.74 12.79 -12.32
C VAL A 30 5.12 12.14 -12.32
N ILE A 31 5.94 12.46 -13.32
CA ILE A 31 7.32 11.97 -13.39
C ILE A 31 8.09 12.44 -12.16
N ALA A 32 8.10 13.75 -11.86
CA ALA A 32 8.83 14.29 -10.73
C ALA A 32 8.40 13.68 -9.38
N ALA A 33 7.09 13.51 -9.17
CA ALA A 33 6.56 12.87 -7.97
C ALA A 33 6.98 11.40 -7.88
N GLY A 34 6.88 10.65 -8.97
CA GLY A 34 7.31 9.25 -9.04
C GLY A 34 8.80 9.09 -8.73
N THR A 35 9.65 9.94 -9.31
CA THR A 35 11.09 9.91 -9.07
C THR A 35 11.43 10.26 -7.62
N ALA A 36 10.75 11.25 -7.02
CA ALA A 36 10.98 11.64 -5.63
C ALA A 36 10.57 10.53 -4.65
N ILE A 37 9.41 9.89 -4.87
CA ILE A 37 8.95 8.75 -4.06
C ILE A 37 9.93 7.59 -4.18
N PHE A 38 10.35 7.26 -5.40
CA PHE A 38 11.30 6.18 -5.65
C PHE A 38 12.65 6.44 -4.99
N ALA A 39 13.21 7.65 -5.14
CA ALA A 39 14.47 8.04 -4.52
C ALA A 39 14.39 7.97 -2.99
N THR A 40 13.28 8.43 -2.41
CA THR A 40 13.07 8.37 -0.95
C THR A 40 12.97 6.93 -0.47
N TYR A 41 12.19 6.09 -1.16
CA TYR A 41 12.07 4.68 -0.83
C TYR A 41 13.43 3.96 -0.94
N TYR A 42 14.13 4.16 -2.05
CA TYR A 42 15.42 3.51 -2.31
C TYR A 42 16.49 3.93 -1.31
N THR A 43 16.55 5.22 -0.96
CA THR A 43 17.51 5.72 0.05
C THR A 43 17.18 5.18 1.45
N VAL A 44 15.92 5.18 1.87
CA VAL A 44 15.54 4.64 3.19
C VAL A 44 15.83 3.14 3.28
N VAL A 45 15.46 2.37 2.25
CA VAL A 45 15.67 0.92 2.22
C VAL A 45 17.14 0.54 2.10
N SER A 46 17.92 1.28 1.31
CA SER A 46 19.32 0.92 1.03
C SER A 46 20.31 1.49 2.04
N TYR A 47 20.11 2.72 2.52
CA TYR A 47 21.08 3.41 3.39
C TYR A 47 20.74 3.34 4.88
N VAL A 48 19.45 3.43 5.24
CA VAL A 48 19.04 3.53 6.66
C VAL A 48 18.58 2.19 7.21
N GLY A 49 17.97 1.35 6.37
CA GLY A 49 17.29 0.14 6.83
C GLY A 49 18.16 -1.11 7.00
N GLY A 50 19.26 -1.24 6.25
CA GLY A 50 20.01 -2.50 6.19
C GLY A 50 19.14 -3.72 5.88
N ASP A 51 19.66 -4.93 6.14
CA ASP A 51 18.94 -6.18 5.88
C ASP A 51 17.72 -6.37 6.79
N GLY A 52 17.78 -5.88 8.04
CA GLY A 52 16.69 -6.02 9.02
C GLY A 52 15.42 -5.23 8.68
N LEU A 53 15.52 -4.06 8.05
CA LEU A 53 14.35 -3.27 7.65
C LEU A 53 13.75 -3.79 6.33
N LYS A 54 14.59 -4.33 5.42
CA LYS A 54 14.12 -5.10 4.26
C LYS A 54 13.30 -6.32 4.68
N GLU A 55 13.79 -7.07 5.66
CA GLU A 55 13.14 -8.29 6.13
C GLU A 55 11.83 -8.01 6.88
N ARG A 56 11.79 -6.92 7.67
CA ARG A 56 10.56 -6.42 8.29
C ARG A 56 9.54 -5.91 7.28
N LEU A 57 9.96 -5.10 6.30
CA LEU A 57 9.08 -4.65 5.22
C LEU A 57 8.53 -5.84 4.43
N ARG A 58 9.36 -6.87 4.17
CA ARG A 58 8.94 -8.08 3.48
C ARG A 58 7.87 -8.84 4.28
N ARG A 59 8.10 -9.05 5.57
CA ARG A 59 7.13 -9.68 6.48
C ARG A 59 5.83 -8.89 6.60
N ASP A 60 5.93 -7.58 6.80
CA ASP A 60 4.77 -6.74 7.08
C ASP A 60 3.89 -6.47 5.85
N PHE A 61 4.48 -6.38 4.65
CA PHE A 61 3.75 -6.07 3.42
C PHE A 61 3.43 -7.29 2.55
N PHE A 62 4.31 -8.29 2.47
CA PHE A 62 4.13 -9.43 1.57
C PHE A 62 3.66 -10.71 2.28
N GLU A 63 3.87 -10.82 3.59
CA GLU A 63 3.66 -12.07 4.33
C GLU A 63 2.48 -12.02 5.30
N LYS A 64 1.88 -10.84 5.55
CA LYS A 64 0.64 -10.75 6.31
C LYS A 64 -0.52 -11.31 5.49
N THR A 65 -0.97 -12.49 5.87
CA THR A 65 -2.23 -13.06 5.40
C THR A 65 -3.39 -12.14 5.83
N GLU A 66 -4.40 -12.00 4.98
CA GLU A 66 -5.55 -11.12 5.25
C GLU A 66 -6.25 -11.47 6.57
N GLU A 67 -6.26 -12.75 6.95
CA GLU A 67 -6.78 -13.23 8.24
C GLU A 67 -6.07 -12.64 9.46
N GLU A 68 -4.76 -12.40 9.41
CA GLU A 68 -4.03 -11.80 10.52
C GLU A 68 -4.31 -10.30 10.65
N VAL A 69 -4.51 -9.61 9.53
CA VAL A 69 -4.91 -8.21 9.51
C VAL A 69 -6.32 -8.06 10.05
N ASP A 70 -7.24 -8.94 9.64
CA ASP A 70 -8.64 -8.91 10.05
C ASP A 70 -8.79 -9.28 11.53
N ARG A 71 -8.07 -10.30 12.02
CA ARG A 71 -7.98 -10.61 13.45
C ARG A 71 -7.49 -9.42 14.27
N ARG A 72 -6.47 -8.71 13.80
CA ARG A 72 -5.91 -7.55 14.51
C ARG A 72 -6.86 -6.35 14.49
N ASN A 73 -7.59 -6.14 13.40
CA ASN A 73 -8.62 -5.11 13.30
C ASN A 73 -9.82 -5.42 14.20
N LEU A 74 -10.30 -6.66 14.23
CA LEU A 74 -11.36 -7.12 15.13
C LEU A 74 -10.96 -6.95 16.60
N MET A 75 -9.69 -7.19 16.95
CA MET A 75 -9.17 -6.95 18.31
C MET A 75 -8.98 -5.47 18.66
N ARG A 76 -8.77 -4.59 17.66
CA ARG A 76 -8.48 -3.17 17.88
C ARG A 76 -9.73 -2.29 17.89
N PHE A 77 -10.80 -2.72 17.21
CA PHE A 77 -12.08 -1.99 17.10
C PHE A 77 -13.25 -2.64 17.82
N SER A 78 -13.08 -3.83 18.43
CA SER A 78 -14.12 -4.35 19.31
C SER A 78 -14.14 -3.61 20.64
N LEU A 79 -15.34 -3.23 21.09
CA LEU A 79 -15.62 -2.64 22.42
C LEU A 79 -15.32 -3.60 23.59
N VAL A 80 -14.85 -4.82 23.29
CA VAL A 80 -14.51 -5.84 24.26
C VAL A 80 -12.99 -5.85 24.40
N ALA A 81 -12.51 -5.39 25.55
CA ALA A 81 -11.09 -5.38 25.86
C ALA A 81 -10.50 -6.79 25.65
N PRO A 82 -9.33 -6.93 24.99
CA PRO A 82 -8.71 -8.22 24.77
C PRO A 82 -8.45 -8.89 26.12
N LYS A 83 -9.04 -10.06 26.35
CA LYS A 83 -8.74 -10.86 27.55
C LYS A 83 -7.24 -11.19 27.52
N ARG A 84 -6.54 -10.86 28.61
CA ARG A 84 -5.10 -11.13 28.74
C ARG A 84 -4.82 -12.62 28.54
N GLY A 85 -3.66 -12.97 27.98
CA GLY A 85 -3.29 -14.35 27.66
C GLY A 85 -3.48 -15.32 28.84
N ASP A 86 -3.24 -14.86 30.07
CA ASP A 86 -3.46 -15.65 31.29
C ASP A 86 -4.94 -16.02 31.51
N THR A 87 -5.86 -15.13 31.13
CA THR A 87 -7.31 -15.37 31.22
C THR A 87 -7.78 -16.35 30.16
N ILE A 88 -7.21 -16.30 28.96
CA ILE A 88 -7.48 -17.27 27.90
C ILE A 88 -6.98 -18.66 28.33
N ARG A 89 -5.79 -18.73 28.94
CA ARG A 89 -5.22 -19.98 29.45
C ARG A 89 -6.11 -20.65 30.50
N LYS A 90 -6.62 -19.86 31.46
CA LYS A 90 -7.56 -20.34 32.48
C LYS A 90 -8.87 -20.86 31.90
N LEU A 91 -9.46 -20.13 30.95
CA LEU A 91 -10.69 -20.57 30.30
C LEU A 91 -10.51 -21.89 29.51
N LEU A 92 -9.33 -22.08 28.91
CA LEU A 92 -8.99 -23.29 28.16
C LEU A 92 -8.69 -24.50 29.07
N GLU A 93 -8.21 -24.25 30.29
CA GLU A 93 -8.07 -25.27 31.34
C GLU A 93 -9.45 -25.65 31.91
N GLU A 94 -10.31 -24.68 32.21
CA GLU A 94 -11.68 -24.91 32.68
C GLU A 94 -12.51 -25.71 31.66
N GLU A 95 -12.38 -25.41 30.36
CA GLU A 95 -13.08 -26.16 29.30
C GLU A 95 -12.61 -27.61 29.17
N LYS A 96 -11.32 -27.89 29.44
CA LYS A 96 -10.78 -29.27 29.45
C LYS A 96 -11.25 -30.06 30.68
N ASP A 97 -11.37 -29.40 31.82
CA ASP A 97 -11.85 -30.03 33.05
C ASP A 97 -13.35 -30.36 32.96
N ASP A 98 -14.15 -29.53 32.28
CA ASP A 98 -15.57 -29.80 32.01
C ASP A 98 -15.78 -30.94 30.99
N GLN A 99 -14.87 -31.10 30.02
CA GLN A 99 -14.89 -32.21 29.05
C GLN A 99 -14.49 -33.55 29.67
N THR A 100 -13.65 -33.55 30.71
CA THR A 100 -13.17 -34.77 31.40
C THR A 100 -14.08 -35.22 32.55
N LYS A 101 -15.01 -34.37 33.00
CA LYS A 101 -16.04 -34.69 33.99
C LYS A 101 -17.37 -35.17 33.40
N LYS A 102 -17.48 -35.28 32.07
CA LYS A 102 -18.63 -35.85 31.36
C LYS A 102 -18.33 -37.27 30.91
#